data_AF-A0A5C7WB91-F1
#
_entry.id   AF-A0A5C7WB91-F1
#
_cell.length_a   1.000
_cell.length_b   1.000
_cell.length_c   1.000
_cell.angle_alpha   90.00
_cell.angle_beta   90.00
_cell.angle_gamma   90.00
#
_symmetry.space_group_name_H-M   'P 1'
#
loop_
_entity.id
_entity.type
_entity.pdbx_description
1 polymer ?
#
loop_
_entity_poly.entity_id
_entity_poly.type
_entity_poly.pdbx_seq_one_letter_code
_entity_poly.pdbx_strand_id
1 'polypeptide(L)' 'MPMMLPWSDHEQPDGSIEVRCGGIAQFTLTRGSDFGMWELRRAGEHEVIERDQYRNDLFSAIQSGLIK' A
#
# COMPACT_ATOMS: atom_id res chain seq x y z
N MET A 1 -23.12 3.88 8.46
CA MET A 1 -22.01 4.50 7.68
C MET A 1 -20.83 3.55 7.77
N PRO A 2 -20.24 3.07 6.66
CA PRO A 2 -19.01 2.29 6.76
C PRO A 2 -17.95 3.21 7.35
N MET A 3 -17.53 2.93 8.58
CA MET A 3 -16.42 3.64 9.19
C MET A 3 -15.19 3.32 8.34
N MET A 4 -14.68 4.30 7.60
CA MET A 4 -13.38 4.15 6.95
C MET A 4 -12.38 3.77 8.03
N LEU A 5 -11.77 2.61 7.87
CA LEU A 5 -10.68 2.19 8.75
C LEU A 5 -9.59 3.30 8.71
N PRO A 6 -8.90 3.56 9.83
CA PRO A 6 -7.91 4.64 9.93
C PRO A 6 -6.63 4.26 9.19
N TRP A 7 -6.73 4.25 7.86
CA TRP A 7 -5.63 4.02 6.93
C TRP A 7 -4.73 5.26 6.87
N SER A 8 -3.42 5.02 6.86
CA SER A 8 -2.39 6.06 6.76
C SER A 8 -1.22 5.53 5.96
N ASP A 9 -0.63 6.35 5.11
CA ASP A 9 0.60 6.04 4.40
C ASP A 9 1.80 6.70 5.08
N HIS A 10 2.87 5.94 5.27
CA HIS A 10 4.10 6.38 5.93
C HIS A 10 5.28 6.09 5.02
N GLU A 11 5.84 7.15 4.43
CA GLU A 11 7.06 7.05 3.63
C GLU A 11 8.26 6.72 4.52
N GLN A 12 9.00 5.69 4.12
CA GLN A 12 10.16 5.16 4.80
C GLN A 12 11.45 5.77 4.21
N PRO A 13 12.57 5.74 4.95
CA PRO A 13 13.85 6.27 4.47
C PRO A 13 14.41 5.57 3.23
N ASP A 14 13.98 4.33 2.96
CA ASP A 14 14.36 3.56 1.77
C ASP A 14 13.53 3.91 0.52
N GLY A 15 12.56 4.84 0.65
CA GLY A 15 11.64 5.25 -0.41
C GLY A 15 10.43 4.33 -0.59
N SER A 16 10.29 3.30 0.26
CA SER A 16 9.05 2.52 0.36
C SER A 16 7.99 3.30 1.15
N ILE A 17 6.73 2.88 1.04
CA ILE A 17 5.61 3.49 1.76
C ILE A 17 4.87 2.38 2.51
N GLU A 18 4.79 2.50 3.82
CA GLU A 18 3.99 1.60 4.65
C GLU A 18 2.55 2.09 4.74
N VAL A 19 1.61 1.25 4.36
CA VAL A 19 0.18 1.51 4.53
C VAL A 19 -0.26 0.84 5.83
N ARG A 20 -0.61 1.69 6.81
CA ARG A 20 -0.96 1.29 8.17
C ARG A 20 -2.46 1.46 8.42
N CYS A 21 -3.06 0.47 9.08
CA CYS A 21 -4.43 0.54 9.60
C CYS A 21 -4.37 0.54 11.12
N GLY A 22 -4.88 1.60 11.76
CA GLY A 22 -4.90 1.67 13.23
C GLY A 22 -3.51 1.64 13.86
N GLY A 23 -2.50 2.17 13.15
CA GLY A 23 -1.10 2.17 13.59
C GLY A 23 -0.30 0.91 13.26
N ILE A 24 -0.93 -0.12 12.69
CA ILE A 24 -0.28 -1.38 12.31
C ILE A 24 -0.04 -1.40 10.81
N ALA A 25 1.20 -1.61 10.37
CA ALA A 25 1.52 -1.80 8.95
C ALA A 25 0.85 -3.08 8.43
N GLN A 26 0.00 -2.92 7.41
CA GLN A 26 -0.69 -4.03 6.75
C GLN A 26 -0.13 -4.27 5.35
N PHE A 27 0.28 -3.21 4.67
CA PHE A 27 0.86 -3.29 3.34
C PHE A 27 2.11 -2.42 3.20
N THR A 28 2.94 -2.76 2.22
CA THR A 28 4.11 -1.99 1.82
C THR A 28 4.02 -1.74 0.32
N LEU A 29 4.14 -0.48 -0.06
CA LEU A 29 4.23 0.00 -1.41
C LEU A 29 5.71 0.27 -1.74
N THR A 30 6.24 -0.41 -2.74
CA THR A 30 7.61 -0.20 -3.21
C THR A 30 7.61 0.20 -4.66
N ARG A 31 8.54 1.06 -5.07
CA ARG A 31 8.71 1.35 -6.49
C ARG A 31 9.32 0.13 -7.19
N GLY A 32 8.55 -0.50 -8.07
CA GLY A 32 8.98 -1.62 -8.88
C GLY A 32 10.07 -1.21 -9.86
N SER A 33 10.92 -2.17 -10.21
CA SER A 33 11.99 -1.96 -11.20
C SER A 33 11.45 -1.81 -12.63
N ASP A 34 10.25 -2.33 -12.89
CA ASP A 34 9.58 -2.22 -14.18
C ASP A 34 8.79 -0.90 -14.30
N PHE A 35 9.22 -0.06 -15.25
CA PHE A 35 8.50 1.11 -15.74
C PHE A 35 8.04 2.15 -14.69
N GLY A 36 8.63 2.14 -13.49
CA GLY A 36 8.33 3.09 -12.42
C GLY A 36 6.96 2.89 -11.75
N MET A 37 6.36 1.71 -11.91
CA MET A 37 5.11 1.32 -11.25
C MET A 37 5.34 1.10 -9.75
N TRP A 38 4.29 1.32 -8.96
CA TRP A 38 4.22 0.93 -7.55
C TRP A 38 3.76 -0.52 -7.45
N GLU A 39 4.47 -1.29 -6.63
CA GLU A 39 4.12 -2.65 -6.28
C GLU A 39 3.59 -2.66 -4.86
N LEU A 40 2.40 -3.19 -4.67
CA LEU A 40 1.78 -3.40 -3.37
C LEU A 40 2.10 -4.81 -2.88
N ARG A 41 2.58 -4.91 -1.64
CA ARG A 41 2.91 -6.16 -0.95
C ARG A 41 2.27 -6.15 0.43
N ARG A 42 2.03 -7.33 1.01
CA ARG A 42 1.66 -7.38 2.44
C ARG A 42 2.86 -7.03 3.29
N ALA A 43 2.64 -6.38 4.42
CA ALA A 43 3.72 -6.00 5.32
C ALA A 43 4.48 -7.24 5.79
N GLY A 44 5.79 -7.27 5.50
CA GLY A 44 6.66 -8.42 5.81
C GLY A 44 6.65 -9.55 4.76
N GLU A 45 5.90 -9.41 3.67
CA GLU A 45 5.89 -10.39 2.57
C GLU A 45 6.62 -9.88 1.33
N HIS A 46 7.16 -10.81 0.55
CA HIS A 46 7.84 -10.52 -0.72
C HIS A 46 6.91 -10.63 -1.93
N GLU A 47 5.71 -11.20 -1.76
CA GLU A 47 4.75 -11.36 -2.84
C GLU A 47 4.08 -10.03 -3.20
N VAL A 48 4.07 -9.72 -4.50
CA VAL A 48 3.37 -8.56 -5.06
C VAL A 48 1.93 -8.95 -5.33
N ILE A 49 1.02 -8.29 -4.62
CA ILE A 49 -0.43 -8.52 -4.72
C ILE A 49 -1.01 -7.74 -5.90
N GLU A 50 -0.56 -6.49 -6.07
CA GLU A 50 -1.11 -5.54 -7.03
C GLU A 50 -0.01 -4.61 -7.54
N ARG A 51 -0.15 -4.10 -8.77
CA ARG A 51 0.77 -3.12 -9.36
C ARG A 51 -0.02 -2.00 -10.00
N ASP A 52 0.37 -0.76 -9.75
CA ASP A 52 -0.25 0.41 -10.38
C ASP A 52 0.78 1.52 -10.65
N GLN A 53 0.51 2.39 -11.61
CA GLN A 53 1.35 3.56 -11.86
C GLN A 53 1.27 4.59 -10.72
N TYR A 54 0.13 4.67 -10.02
CA TYR A 54 -0.14 5.67 -9.00
C TYR A 54 -0.31 5.05 -7.62
N ARG A 55 0.50 5.51 -6.65
CA ARG A 55 0.38 5.08 -5.25
C ARG A 55 -1.01 5.34 -4.66
N ASN A 56 -1.67 6.41 -5.10
CA ASN A 56 -2.98 6.82 -4.60
C ASN A 56 -4.09 5.85 -5.03
N ASP A 57 -4.00 5.24 -6.21
CA ASP A 57 -4.97 4.23 -6.67
C ASP A 57 -4.87 2.97 -5.81
N LEU A 58 -3.64 2.49 -5.54
CA LEU A 58 -3.41 1.36 -4.63
C LEU A 58 -3.91 1.65 -3.22
N PHE A 59 -3.60 2.84 -2.70
CA PHE A 59 -4.10 3.25 -1.38
C PHE A 59 -5.63 3.34 -1.33
N SER A 60 -6.25 3.90 -2.37
CA SER A 60 -7.71 3.99 -2.47
C SER A 60 -8.37 2.60 -2.57
N ALA A 61 -7.74 1.66 -3.26
CA ALA A 61 -8.20 0.28 -3.37
C ALA A 61 -8.18 -0.45 -2.02
N ILE A 62 -7.14 -0.21 -1.21
CA ILE A 62 -7.04 -0.72 0.18
C ILE A 62 -8.14 -0.10 1.05
N GLN A 63 -8.30 1.22 1.00
CA GLN A 63 -9.34 1.92 1.78
C GLN A 63 -10.75 1.47 1.41
N SER A 64 -10.99 1.17 0.13
CA SER A 64 -12.27 0.69 -0.37
C SER A 64 -12.54 -0.78 -0.06
N GLY A 65 -11.54 -1.52 0.45
CA GLY A 65 -11.63 -2.95 0.75
C GLY A 65 -11.63 -3.85 -0.50
N LEU A 66 -11.20 -3.32 -1.65
CA LEU A 66 -10.95 -4.10 -2.86
C LEU A 66 -9.74 -5.03 -2.67
N ILE A 67 -8.74 -4.55 -1.92
CA ILE A 67 -7.55 -5.30 -1.55
C ILE A 67 -7.66 -5.64 -0.06
N LYS A 68 -7.50 -6.94 0.27
CA LYS A 68 -7.66 -7.50 1.63
C LYS A 68 -6.42 -8.24 2.07
#